data_AF-A0A356BZE2-F1
#
_entry.id   AF-A0A356BZE2-F1
#
_cell.length_a   1.000
_cell.length_b   1.000
_cell.length_c   1.000
_cell.angle_alpha   90.00
_cell.angle_beta   90.00
_cell.angle_gamma   90.00
#
_symmetry.space_group_name_H-M   'P 1'
#
loop_
_entity.id
_entity.type
_entity.pdbx_description
1 polymer ?
#
loop_
_entity_poly.entity_id
_entity_poly.type
_entity_poly.pdbx_seq_one_letter_code
_entity_poly.pdbx_strand_id
1 'polypeptide(L)'
;MSDKSFQSYFIKTWLKSINEPLVFSVAEAAWGRFKRSYQAKKTDFFIFATRDGRTLALNLEYVQLAHVWKESGKDVSSSTDPSCDVVLYFPDRATESFEAENPVDLANIFSALKQREEDQTLTFTATSGKLVLFSTSELMLLEAPTDFVEDGYRQIYYHERGTLPPR
;
A
#
# COMPACT_ATOMS: atom_id res chain seq x y z
N MET A 1 -26.79 -6.27 26.37
CA MET A 1 -25.43 -6.31 25.78
C MET A 1 -25.60 -6.01 24.30
N SER A 2 -24.99 -4.93 23.79
CA SER A 2 -25.14 -4.55 22.39
C SER A 2 -24.14 -5.37 21.58
N ASP A 3 -24.63 -6.30 20.76
CA ASP A 3 -23.84 -6.91 19.70
C ASP A 3 -23.34 -5.78 18.81
N LYS A 4 -22.07 -5.39 18.97
CA LYS A 4 -21.41 -4.52 18.00
C LYS A 4 -21.27 -5.35 16.73
N SER A 5 -22.17 -5.14 15.77
CA SER A 5 -21.94 -5.64 14.42
C SER A 5 -20.68 -4.97 13.88
N PHE A 6 -19.63 -5.75 13.67
CA PHE A 6 -18.44 -5.26 12.99
C PHE A 6 -18.74 -5.22 11.50
N GLN A 7 -18.53 -4.04 10.90
CA GLN A 7 -18.57 -3.87 9.45
C GLN A 7 -17.15 -3.98 8.91
N SER A 8 -16.97 -4.90 7.98
CA SER A 8 -15.74 -5.06 7.20
C SER A 8 -15.92 -4.41 5.84
N TYR A 9 -14.91 -3.69 5.37
CA TYR A 9 -14.92 -2.96 4.12
C TYR A 9 -13.88 -3.53 3.17
N PHE A 10 -14.28 -3.77 1.93
CA PHE A 10 -13.43 -4.43 0.95
C PHE A 10 -13.32 -3.62 -0.34
N ILE A 11 -12.14 -3.69 -0.94
CA ILE A 11 -11.84 -3.18 -2.28
C ILE A 11 -11.27 -4.37 -3.07
N LYS A 12 -11.85 -4.67 -4.23
CA LYS A 12 -11.31 -5.64 -5.18
C LYS A 12 -10.98 -4.93 -6.48
N THR A 13 -9.78 -5.11 -6.98
CA THR A 13 -9.30 -4.44 -8.19
C THR A 13 -8.78 -5.43 -9.22
N TRP A 14 -9.13 -5.20 -10.47
CA TRP A 14 -8.51 -5.84 -11.62
C TRP A 14 -7.49 -4.87 -12.19
N LEU A 15 -6.22 -5.27 -12.15
CA LEU A 15 -5.11 -4.47 -12.69
C LEU A 15 -4.83 -4.89 -14.13
N LYS A 16 -4.39 -3.95 -14.96
CA LYS A 16 -3.88 -4.26 -16.31
C LYS A 16 -2.80 -5.34 -16.19
N SER A 17 -2.82 -6.31 -17.11
CA SER A 17 -1.83 -7.38 -17.21
C SER A 17 -1.74 -8.37 -16.03
N ILE A 18 -2.63 -8.27 -15.03
CA ILE A 18 -2.77 -9.26 -13.96
C ILE A 18 -4.12 -9.96 -14.12
N ASN A 19 -4.08 -11.28 -14.35
CA ASN A 19 -5.29 -12.08 -14.61
C ASN A 19 -6.18 -12.20 -13.37
N GLU A 20 -5.58 -12.31 -12.19
CA GLU A 20 -6.31 -12.49 -10.94
C GLU A 20 -6.55 -11.14 -10.24
N PRO A 21 -7.78 -10.86 -9.79
CA PRO A 21 -8.06 -9.63 -9.07
C PRO A 21 -7.49 -9.66 -7.66
N LEU A 22 -6.95 -8.52 -7.23
CA LEU A 22 -6.47 -8.32 -5.87
C LEU A 22 -7.63 -7.88 -4.96
N VAL A 23 -7.69 -8.40 -3.74
CA VAL A 23 -8.73 -8.10 -2.75
C VAL A 23 -8.08 -7.55 -1.49
N PHE A 24 -8.55 -6.40 -1.03
CA PHE A 24 -8.02 -5.67 0.09
C PHE A 24 -9.09 -5.45 1.16
N SER A 25 -8.83 -5.92 2.39
CA SER A 25 -9.62 -5.55 3.56
C SER A 25 -9.11 -4.23 4.12
N VAL A 26 -9.97 -3.23 4.26
CA VAL A 26 -9.56 -1.84 4.57
C VAL A 26 -10.39 -1.21 5.68
N ALA A 27 -9.92 -0.08 6.20
CA ALA A 27 -10.73 0.80 7.04
C ALA A 27 -11.80 1.53 6.21
N GLU A 28 -12.91 1.91 6.85
CA GLU A 28 -13.99 2.67 6.21
C GLU A 28 -13.50 3.96 5.54
N ALA A 29 -12.57 4.66 6.21
CA ALA A 29 -11.98 5.89 5.68
C ALA A 29 -11.24 5.67 4.36
N ALA A 30 -10.45 4.58 4.25
CA ALA A 30 -9.76 4.21 3.03
C ALA A 30 -10.75 3.80 1.94
N TRP A 31 -11.76 3.00 2.28
CA TRP A 31 -12.84 2.60 1.37
C TRP A 31 -13.58 3.82 0.76
N GLY A 32 -13.96 4.79 1.59
CA GLY A 32 -14.62 6.02 1.14
C GLY A 32 -13.71 6.88 0.26
N ARG A 33 -12.43 7.01 0.60
CA ARG A 33 -11.43 7.75 -0.19
C ARG A 33 -11.16 7.11 -1.54
N PHE A 34 -11.10 5.77 -1.60
CA PHE A 34 -10.91 5.03 -2.83
C PHE A 34 -12.06 5.29 -3.81
N LYS A 35 -13.32 5.13 -3.37
CA LYS A 35 -14.49 5.40 -4.21
C LYS A 35 -14.46 6.79 -4.83
N ARG A 36 -14.18 7.83 -4.03
CA ARG A 36 -14.07 9.20 -4.52
C ARG A 36 -12.96 9.37 -5.55
N SER A 37 -11.80 8.76 -5.32
CA SER A 37 -10.65 8.86 -6.21
C SER A 37 -10.90 8.15 -7.54
N TYR A 38 -11.47 6.94 -7.49
CA TYR A 38 -11.82 6.14 -8.67
C TYR A 38 -12.94 6.80 -9.50
N GLN A 39 -14.00 7.30 -8.86
CA GLN A 39 -15.09 8.02 -9.54
C GLN A 39 -14.61 9.33 -10.17
N ALA A 40 -13.64 10.00 -9.56
CA ALA A 40 -13.01 11.20 -10.11
C ALA A 40 -12.00 10.90 -11.24
N LYS A 41 -11.84 9.63 -11.64
CA LYS A 41 -10.90 9.17 -12.68
C LYS A 41 -9.47 9.65 -12.44
N LYS A 42 -9.06 9.66 -11.18
CA LYS A 42 -7.67 9.93 -10.82
C LYS A 42 -6.76 8.85 -11.37
N THR A 43 -5.55 9.23 -11.77
CA THR A 43 -4.52 8.34 -12.32
C THR A 43 -3.29 8.25 -11.42
N ASP A 44 -3.28 8.94 -10.27
CA ASP A 44 -2.15 8.92 -9.33
C ASP A 44 -2.19 7.72 -8.37
N PHE A 45 -1.10 7.57 -7.60
CA PHE A 45 -1.02 6.56 -6.54
C PHE A 45 -2.02 6.83 -5.42
N PHE A 46 -2.89 5.84 -5.18
CA PHE A 46 -3.75 5.77 -4.02
C PHE A 46 -3.05 5.00 -2.89
N ILE A 47 -2.62 5.74 -1.86
CA ILE A 47 -1.94 5.16 -0.69
C ILE A 47 -2.93 4.88 0.45
N PHE A 48 -2.92 3.65 0.94
CA PHE A 48 -3.77 3.16 2.02
C PHE A 48 -3.15 1.98 2.77
N ALA A 49 -3.58 1.78 4.02
CA ALA A 49 -3.27 0.58 4.79
C ALA A 49 -4.43 -0.41 4.73
N THR A 50 -4.10 -1.69 4.65
CA THR A 50 -5.02 -2.81 4.79
C THR A 50 -5.04 -3.31 6.23
N ARG A 51 -6.11 -4.04 6.57
CA ARG A 51 -6.30 -4.59 7.92
C ARG A 51 -5.39 -5.78 8.24
N ASP A 52 -4.79 -6.40 7.23
CA ASP A 52 -3.79 -7.45 7.39
C ASP A 52 -2.36 -6.92 7.60
N GLY A 53 -2.20 -5.62 7.84
CA GLY A 53 -0.92 -5.03 8.23
C GLY A 53 -0.02 -4.66 7.06
N ARG A 54 -0.59 -4.40 5.88
CA ARG A 54 0.17 -3.93 4.70
C ARG A 54 -0.16 -2.47 4.41
N THR A 55 0.84 -1.72 3.98
CA THR A 55 0.67 -0.39 3.39
C THR A 55 0.91 -0.49 1.90
N LEU A 56 -0.03 0.01 1.11
CA LEU A 56 -0.07 -0.14 -0.34
C LEU A 56 -0.03 1.24 -1.01
N ALA A 57 0.66 1.31 -2.13
CA ALA A 57 0.58 2.41 -3.08
C ALA A 57 0.06 1.85 -4.42
N LEU A 58 -1.24 1.99 -4.65
CA LEU A 58 -1.91 1.47 -5.85
C LEU A 58 -1.97 2.56 -6.92
N ASN A 59 -1.36 2.34 -8.07
CA ASN A 59 -1.49 3.25 -9.20
C ASN A 59 -2.87 3.08 -9.87
N LEU A 60 -3.72 4.10 -9.76
CA LEU A 60 -5.09 4.04 -10.26
C LEU A 60 -5.17 4.00 -11.80
N GLU A 61 -4.13 4.43 -12.52
CA GLU A 61 -4.06 4.32 -13.98
C GLU A 61 -4.09 2.86 -14.47
N TYR A 62 -3.62 1.93 -13.64
CA TYR A 62 -3.58 0.51 -13.97
C TYR A 62 -4.84 -0.24 -13.53
N VAL A 63 -5.77 0.38 -12.79
CA VAL A 63 -7.02 -0.26 -12.37
C VAL A 63 -8.04 -0.23 -13.52
N GLN A 64 -8.38 -1.40 -14.05
CA GLN A 64 -9.38 -1.55 -15.13
C GLN A 64 -10.81 -1.61 -14.60
N LEU A 65 -10.98 -2.27 -13.45
CA LEU A 65 -12.27 -2.47 -12.79
C LEU A 65 -12.04 -2.49 -11.28
N ALA A 66 -13.00 -1.95 -10.53
CA ALA A 66 -13.01 -2.05 -9.08
C ALA A 66 -14.41 -2.43 -8.57
N HIS A 67 -14.45 -3.40 -7.65
CA HIS A 67 -15.62 -3.70 -6.84
C HIS A 67 -15.39 -3.23 -5.41
N VAL A 68 -16.40 -2.61 -4.82
CA VAL A 68 -16.36 -2.11 -3.44
C VAL A 68 -17.61 -2.57 -2.71
N TRP A 69 -17.44 -3.25 -1.59
CA TRP A 69 -18.55 -3.76 -0.79
C TRP A 69 -18.24 -3.70 0.70
N LYS A 70 -19.26 -3.95 1.50
CA LYS A 70 -19.17 -4.09 2.95
C LYS A 70 -19.87 -5.37 3.37
N GLU A 71 -19.34 -6.03 4.38
CA GLU A 71 -19.93 -7.24 4.96
C GLU A 71 -20.22 -7.01 6.43
N SER A 72 -21.37 -7.53 6.87
CA SER A 72 -21.79 -7.57 8.26
C SER A 72 -21.50 -8.96 8.79
N GLY A 73 -20.52 -9.13 9.69
CA GLY A 73 -20.11 -10.46 10.16
C GLY A 73 -18.97 -10.44 11.16
N LYS A 74 -18.58 -11.61 11.67
CA LYS A 74 -17.36 -11.74 12.49
C LYS A 74 -16.12 -11.47 11.64
N ASP A 75 -15.14 -10.76 12.20
CA ASP A 75 -13.87 -10.43 11.56
C ASP A 75 -13.33 -11.61 10.76
N VAL A 76 -13.36 -11.50 9.43
CA VAL A 76 -12.57 -12.37 8.57
C VAL A 76 -11.18 -11.77 8.59
N SER A 77 -10.37 -12.18 9.58
CA SER A 77 -8.93 -12.00 9.52
C SER A 77 -8.46 -12.75 8.28
N SER A 78 -8.12 -12.04 7.20
CA SER A 78 -7.37 -12.62 6.10
C SER A 78 -6.01 -12.99 6.67
N SER A 79 -5.85 -14.27 7.02
CA SER A 79 -4.58 -14.85 7.43
C SER A 79 -3.72 -15.03 6.18
N THR A 80 -3.28 -13.92 5.61
CA THR A 80 -2.09 -13.93 4.77
C THR A 80 -0.95 -13.80 5.75
N ASP A 81 -0.10 -14.82 5.83
CA ASP A 81 1.15 -14.73 6.60
C ASP A 81 1.82 -13.41 6.21
N PRO A 82 2.09 -12.48 7.14
CA PRO A 82 2.71 -11.22 6.80
C PRO A 82 4.13 -11.54 6.38
N SER A 83 4.35 -11.78 5.08
CA SER A 83 5.70 -11.72 4.57
C SER A 83 6.20 -10.32 4.89
N CYS A 84 7.36 -10.24 5.54
CA CYS A 84 8.03 -8.97 5.85
C CYS A 84 8.52 -8.26 4.59
N ASP A 85 8.21 -8.81 3.41
CA ASP A 85 8.76 -8.39 2.15
C ASP A 85 7.98 -7.23 1.55
N VAL A 86 8.76 -6.33 0.95
CA VAL A 86 8.31 -5.35 -0.01
C VAL A 86 8.01 -6.06 -1.32
N VAL A 87 6.83 -5.85 -1.87
CA VAL A 87 6.39 -6.49 -3.13
C VAL A 87 6.10 -5.41 -4.18
N LEU A 88 6.69 -5.57 -5.36
CA LEU A 88 6.50 -4.69 -6.51
C LEU A 88 5.74 -5.41 -7.62
N TYR A 89 4.73 -4.75 -8.16
CA TYR A 89 3.92 -5.23 -9.28
C TYR A 89 4.13 -4.33 -10.50
N PHE A 90 4.47 -4.95 -11.61
CA PHE A 90 4.72 -4.32 -12.91
C PHE A 90 3.90 -5.02 -14.00
N PRO A 91 3.57 -4.33 -15.11
CA PRO A 91 2.81 -4.93 -16.20
C PRO A 91 3.59 -6.09 -16.84
N ASP A 92 2.85 -7.12 -17.25
CA ASP A 92 3.32 -8.25 -18.07
C ASP A 92 4.50 -9.05 -17.50
N ARG A 93 4.75 -8.96 -16.18
CA ARG A 93 5.79 -9.74 -15.50
C ARG A 93 5.33 -10.24 -14.13
N ALA A 94 6.08 -11.20 -13.61
CA ALA A 94 5.89 -11.68 -12.25
C ALA A 94 6.19 -10.57 -11.23
N THR A 95 5.59 -10.69 -10.05
CA THR A 95 5.87 -9.83 -8.91
C THR A 95 7.31 -10.03 -8.44
N GLU A 96 7.92 -8.97 -7.97
CA GLU A 96 9.23 -9.01 -7.34
C GLU A 96 9.09 -8.78 -5.85
N SER A 97 9.82 -9.54 -5.05
CA SER A 97 9.75 -9.48 -3.58
C SER A 97 11.14 -9.29 -2.99
N PHE A 98 11.25 -8.35 -2.05
CA PHE A 98 12.51 -7.97 -1.42
C PHE A 98 12.31 -7.73 0.06
N GLU A 99 13.23 -8.22 0.87
CA GLU A 99 13.30 -7.83 2.28
C GLU A 99 14.07 -6.51 2.38
N ALA A 100 13.40 -5.44 2.82
CA ALA A 100 14.03 -4.12 2.94
C ALA A 100 14.85 -4.00 4.22
N GLU A 101 16.04 -3.40 4.13
CA GLU A 101 16.94 -3.22 5.27
C GLU A 101 16.55 -2.02 6.13
N ASN A 102 16.18 -0.90 5.50
CA ASN A 102 15.95 0.36 6.18
C ASN A 102 14.49 0.83 6.07
N PRO A 103 13.76 1.00 7.19
CA PRO A 103 12.39 1.48 7.18
C PRO A 103 12.25 2.93 6.68
N VAL A 104 13.29 3.76 6.84
CA VAL A 104 13.31 5.15 6.36
C VAL A 104 13.21 5.21 4.83
N ASP A 105 13.84 4.27 4.13
CA ASP A 105 13.78 4.20 2.66
C ASP A 105 12.32 4.03 2.20
N LEU A 106 11.57 3.13 2.83
CA LEU A 106 10.17 2.90 2.46
C LEU A 106 9.27 4.10 2.81
N ALA A 107 9.45 4.72 3.98
CA ALA A 107 8.69 5.92 4.34
C ALA A 107 8.92 7.07 3.34
N ASN A 108 10.17 7.24 2.87
CA ASN A 108 10.51 8.21 1.82
C ASN A 108 9.86 7.85 0.49
N ILE A 109 9.89 6.57 0.09
CA ILE A 109 9.21 6.08 -1.13
C ILE A 109 7.72 6.40 -1.09
N PHE A 110 7.01 6.05 -0.02
CA PHE A 110 5.59 6.35 0.11
C PHE A 110 5.31 7.87 0.14
N SER A 111 6.21 8.66 0.71
CA SER A 111 6.11 10.13 0.68
C SER A 111 6.26 10.68 -0.72
N ALA A 112 7.22 10.19 -1.48
CA ALA A 112 7.48 10.61 -2.85
C ALA A 112 6.31 10.24 -3.79
N LEU A 113 5.79 9.02 -3.67
CA LEU A 113 4.61 8.57 -4.41
C LEU A 113 3.37 9.41 -4.10
N LYS A 114 3.23 9.90 -2.87
CA LYS A 114 2.14 10.78 -2.45
C LYS A 114 2.24 12.18 -3.05
N GLN A 115 3.46 12.68 -3.28
CA GLN A 115 3.70 14.01 -3.83
C GLN A 115 3.44 14.11 -5.34
N ARG A 116 3.27 12.97 -6.01
CA ARG A 116 2.90 12.87 -7.44
C ARG A 116 3.95 13.47 -8.37
N GLU A 117 5.23 13.29 -8.04
CA GLU A 117 6.31 13.61 -8.97
C GLU A 117 6.28 12.57 -10.10
N GLU A 118 6.11 13.05 -11.34
CA GLU A 118 6.09 12.20 -12.54
C GLU A 118 7.47 11.60 -12.81
N ASP A 119 7.50 10.34 -13.25
CA ASP A 119 8.67 9.63 -13.78
C ASP A 119 9.95 9.68 -12.92
N GLN A 120 9.80 9.46 -11.61
CA GLN A 120 10.94 9.32 -10.72
C GLN A 120 11.46 7.87 -10.64
N THR A 121 12.76 7.74 -10.41
CA THR A 121 13.37 6.47 -10.01
C THR A 121 13.51 6.46 -8.50
N LEU A 122 12.87 5.47 -7.87
CA LEU A 122 12.92 5.27 -6.43
C LEU A 122 13.82 4.10 -6.09
N THR A 123 14.42 4.15 -4.90
CA THR A 123 15.42 3.17 -4.48
C THR A 123 15.30 2.83 -3.00
N PHE A 124 15.61 1.59 -2.65
CA PHE A 124 15.83 1.15 -1.27
C PHE A 124 16.90 0.07 -1.22
N THR A 125 17.52 -0.11 -0.05
CA THR A 125 18.49 -1.18 0.16
C THR A 125 17.80 -2.43 0.68
N ALA A 126 18.01 -3.58 0.03
CA ALA A 126 17.53 -4.87 0.51
C ALA A 126 18.51 -5.46 1.54
N THR A 127 18.05 -6.31 2.45
CA THR A 127 18.88 -6.99 3.48
C THR A 127 20.04 -7.79 2.90
N SER A 128 19.93 -8.20 1.63
CA SER A 128 21.01 -8.81 0.87
C SER A 128 22.19 -7.86 0.53
N GLY A 129 22.11 -6.58 0.89
CA GLY A 129 23.05 -5.52 0.51
C GLY A 129 22.89 -5.02 -0.94
N LYS A 130 21.90 -5.54 -1.67
CA LYS A 130 21.61 -5.10 -3.03
C LYS A 130 20.75 -3.84 -3.01
N LEU A 131 21.13 -2.87 -3.84
CA LEU A 131 20.31 -1.71 -4.11
C LEU A 131 19.20 -2.09 -5.09
N VAL A 132 17.95 -1.88 -4.70
CA VAL A 132 16.78 -2.05 -5.56
C VAL A 132 16.44 -0.68 -6.16
N LEU A 133 16.32 -0.60 -7.47
CA LEU A 133 15.91 0.60 -8.20
C LEU A 133 14.70 0.27 -9.07
N PHE A 134 13.70 1.15 -9.07
CA PHE A 134 12.52 0.98 -9.90
C PHE A 134 11.96 2.32 -10.36
N SER A 135 11.37 2.34 -11.55
CA SER A 135 10.65 3.50 -12.06
C SER A 135 9.21 3.51 -11.56
N THR A 136 8.69 4.69 -11.22
CA THR A 136 7.30 4.86 -10.80
C THR A 136 6.30 4.86 -11.96
N SER A 137 6.76 5.06 -13.20
CA SER A 137 5.89 5.12 -14.39
C SER A 137 5.25 3.76 -14.71
N GLU A 138 6.00 2.68 -14.51
CA GLU A 138 5.56 1.31 -14.77
C GLU A 138 5.06 0.58 -13.51
N LEU A 139 5.18 1.21 -12.33
CA LEU A 139 4.76 0.62 -11.08
C LEU A 139 3.23 0.62 -10.96
N MET A 140 2.63 -0.58 -10.91
CA MET A 140 1.19 -0.75 -10.75
C MET A 140 0.78 -0.76 -9.27
N LEU A 141 1.58 -1.44 -8.46
CA LEU A 141 1.33 -1.58 -7.03
C LEU A 141 2.66 -1.81 -6.30
N LEU A 142 2.82 -1.11 -5.18
CA LEU A 142 3.83 -1.38 -4.16
C LEU A 142 3.12 -1.80 -2.88
N GLU A 143 3.56 -2.90 -2.27
CA GLU A 143 3.12 -3.36 -0.97
C GLU A 143 4.31 -3.42 -0.01
N ALA A 144 4.11 -3.03 1.25
CA ALA A 144 5.11 -3.16 2.30
C ALA A 144 4.43 -3.41 3.66
N PRO A 145 5.14 -3.97 4.65
CA PRO A 145 4.62 -4.08 6.02
C PRO A 145 4.31 -2.70 6.62
N THR A 146 3.10 -2.50 7.14
CA THR A 146 2.66 -1.22 7.72
C THR A 146 3.55 -0.81 8.88
N ASP A 147 3.84 -1.72 9.80
CA ASP A 147 4.65 -1.42 10.99
C ASP A 147 6.05 -0.90 10.60
N PHE A 148 6.65 -1.48 9.56
CA PHE A 148 7.97 -1.08 9.07
C PHE A 148 7.94 0.30 8.41
N VAL A 149 6.90 0.59 7.61
CA VAL A 149 6.70 1.92 7.01
C VAL A 149 6.45 2.98 8.09
N GLU A 150 5.62 2.67 9.09
CA GLU A 150 5.35 3.56 10.21
C GLU A 150 6.60 3.83 11.05
N ASP A 151 7.44 2.81 11.27
CA ASP A 151 8.75 2.98 11.90
C ASP A 151 9.63 3.98 11.15
N GLY A 152 9.64 3.92 9.82
CA GLY A 152 10.38 4.88 9.00
C GLY A 152 9.88 6.31 9.23
N TYR A 153 8.56 6.52 9.23
CA TYR A 153 7.98 7.83 9.52
C TYR A 153 8.30 8.32 10.93
N ARG A 154 8.29 7.44 11.94
CA ARG A 154 8.68 7.78 13.31
C ARG A 154 10.13 8.23 13.39
N GLN A 155 11.04 7.53 12.72
CA GLN A 155 12.46 7.86 12.68
C GLN A 155 12.71 9.21 12.00
N ILE A 156 12.07 9.46 10.84
CA ILE A 156 12.15 10.75 10.14
C ILE A 156 11.66 11.87 11.05
N TYR A 157 10.47 11.72 11.66
CA TYR A 157 9.89 12.72 12.55
C TYR A 157 10.80 13.01 13.76
N TYR A 158 11.37 11.97 14.37
CA TYR A 158 12.28 12.11 15.50
C TYR A 158 13.56 12.85 15.11
N HIS A 159 14.14 12.55 13.95
CA HIS A 159 15.32 13.23 13.46
C HIS A 159 15.04 14.72 13.16
N GLU A 160 13.88 15.03 12.57
CA GLU A 160 13.52 16.41 12.22
C GLU A 160 13.12 17.27 13.43
N ARG A 161 12.52 16.68 14.46
CA ARG A 161 11.87 17.43 15.56
C ARG A 161 12.38 17.11 16.96
N GLY A 162 13.28 16.15 17.11
CA GLY A 162 13.84 15.70 18.39
C GLY A 162 12.82 15.07 19.36
N THR A 163 11.60 14.79 18.91
CA THR A 163 10.50 14.23 19.70
C THR A 163 9.74 13.18 18.89
N LEU A 164 9.02 12.27 19.54
CA LEU A 164 8.17 11.29 18.83
C LEU A 164 6.83 11.93 18.41
N PRO A 165 6.20 11.46 17.32
CA PRO A 165 4.90 11.97 16.91
C PRO A 165 3.83 11.64 17.96
N PRO A 166 2.82 12.51 18.15
CA PRO A 166 1.69 12.23 19.03
C PRO A 166 0.95 10.97 18.54
N ARG A 167 0.52 10.14 19.51
CA ARG A 167 -0.25 8.91 19.26
C ARG A 167 -1.66 9.20 18.77
#